data_AF-A0ABD6CL58-F1
#
_entry.id   AF-A0ABD6CL58-F1
#
_cell.length_a   1.000
_cell.length_b   1.000
_cell.length_c   1.000
_cell.angle_alpha   90.00
_cell.angle_beta   90.00
_cell.angle_gamma   90.00
#
_symmetry.space_group_name_H-M   'P 1'
#
loop_
_entity.id
_entity.type
_entity.pdbx_description
1 polymer ?
#
loop_
_entity_poly.entity_id
_entity_poly.type
_entity_poly.pdbx_seq_one_letter_code
_entity_poly.pdbx_strand_id
1 'polypeptide(L)'
;MAIPTWLSDPDASESSSLRTTEIEGVSETLDVLSNPIRLEILATLHQRPGDVRYADLRAELSIRDKGRLNYHLRQLDGLVDRDDGRYTLTDRGRRLVRQVATADVWNAP
;
A
#
# COMPACT_ATOMS: atom_id res chain seq x y z
N MET A 1 23.20 -40.19 -27.31
CA MET A 1 23.41 -39.20 -26.23
C MET A 1 22.20 -39.25 -25.33
N ALA A 2 22.36 -39.58 -24.06
CA ALA A 2 21.27 -39.60 -23.08
C ALA A 2 21.17 -38.22 -22.41
N ILE A 3 19.95 -37.69 -22.32
CA ILE A 3 19.68 -36.45 -21.59
C ILE A 3 19.82 -36.74 -20.08
N PRO A 4 20.57 -35.95 -19.30
CA PRO A 4 20.75 -36.19 -17.87
C PRO A 4 19.43 -36.16 -17.09
N THR A 5 19.27 -37.12 -16.18
CA THR A 5 18.06 -37.34 -15.35
C THR A 5 17.79 -36.27 -14.29
N TRP A 6 18.60 -35.22 -14.21
CA TRP A 6 18.35 -34.02 -13.38
C TRP A 6 17.46 -32.98 -14.08
N LEU A 7 17.03 -33.23 -15.33
CA LEU A 7 16.09 -32.39 -16.08
C LEU A 7 14.63 -32.84 -15.92
N SER A 8 14.33 -33.68 -14.93
CA SER A 8 12.96 -34.20 -14.71
C SER A 8 12.67 -34.39 -13.23
N ASP A 9 12.78 -33.30 -12.46
CA ASP A 9 11.92 -33.14 -11.29
C ASP A 9 10.76 -32.21 -11.69
N PRO A 10 9.55 -32.75 -11.98
CA PRO A 10 8.39 -31.92 -12.27
C PRO A 10 7.91 -31.11 -11.05
N ASP A 11 8.40 -31.45 -9.84
CA ASP A 11 7.96 -30.87 -8.56
C ASP A 11 8.89 -29.73 -8.06
N ALA A 12 10.05 -29.52 -8.69
CA ALA A 12 11.01 -28.50 -8.27
C ALA A 12 10.78 -27.10 -8.91
N SER A 13 9.76 -26.96 -9.77
CA SER A 13 9.56 -25.73 -10.57
C SER A 13 8.31 -24.92 -10.21
N GLU A 14 7.50 -25.37 -9.25
CA GLU A 14 6.23 -24.69 -8.93
C GLU A 14 6.36 -23.51 -7.94
N SER A 15 7.54 -23.27 -7.36
CA SER A 15 7.66 -22.35 -6.22
C SER A 15 7.96 -20.88 -6.52
N SER A 16 7.89 -20.36 -7.75
CA SER A 16 8.19 -18.91 -7.96
C SER A 16 7.50 -18.20 -9.13
N SER A 17 6.50 -18.80 -9.76
CA SER A 17 5.71 -18.07 -10.75
C SER A 17 4.48 -17.46 -10.06
N LEU A 18 4.55 -16.17 -9.71
CA LEU A 18 3.36 -15.43 -9.28
C LEU A 18 2.28 -15.61 -10.35
N ARG A 19 1.10 -16.07 -9.97
CA ARG A 19 -0.03 -16.20 -10.88
C ARG A 19 -0.30 -14.81 -11.47
N THR A 20 -0.68 -14.72 -12.75
CA THR A 20 -0.98 -13.43 -13.42
C THR A 20 -1.91 -12.53 -12.59
N THR A 21 -2.92 -13.11 -11.94
CA THR A 21 -3.85 -12.40 -11.05
C THR A 21 -3.18 -11.78 -9.82
N GLU A 22 -2.15 -12.42 -9.26
CA GLU A 22 -1.39 -11.88 -8.12
C GLU A 22 -0.55 -10.68 -8.58
N ILE A 23 0.06 -10.75 -9.76
CA ILE A 23 0.83 -9.63 -10.34
C ILE A 23 -0.08 -8.44 -10.61
N GLU A 24 -1.28 -8.67 -11.15
CA GLU A 24 -2.27 -7.62 -11.41
C GLU A 24 -2.71 -6.95 -10.11
N GLY A 25 -3.06 -7.72 -9.07
CA GLY A 25 -3.43 -7.16 -7.76
C GLY A 25 -2.29 -6.40 -7.07
N VAL A 26 -1.03 -6.83 -7.26
CA VAL A 26 0.15 -6.07 -6.80
C VAL A 26 0.28 -4.77 -7.58
N SER A 27 0.11 -4.81 -8.89
CA SER A 27 0.22 -3.63 -9.77
C SER A 27 -0.84 -2.59 -9.40
N GLU A 28 -2.10 -2.99 -9.21
CA GLU A 28 -3.18 -2.12 -8.72
C GLU A 28 -2.82 -1.47 -7.37
N THR A 29 -2.26 -2.26 -6.45
CA THR A 29 -1.83 -1.75 -5.15
C THR A 29 -0.70 -0.73 -5.31
N LEU A 30 0.29 -1.00 -6.17
CA LEU A 30 1.39 -0.07 -6.45
C LEU A 30 0.90 1.20 -7.17
N ASP A 31 -0.08 1.10 -8.06
CA ASP A 31 -0.71 2.24 -8.72
C ASP A 31 -1.40 3.16 -7.71
N VAL A 32 -2.01 2.61 -6.66
CA VAL A 32 -2.51 3.40 -5.53
C VAL A 32 -1.34 3.99 -4.74
N LEU A 33 -0.28 3.25 -4.44
CA LEU A 33 0.80 3.77 -3.61
C LEU A 33 1.74 4.76 -4.31
N SER A 34 1.85 4.73 -5.63
CA SER A 34 2.80 5.54 -6.41
C SER A 34 2.50 7.05 -6.43
N ASN A 35 1.47 7.51 -5.72
CA ASN A 35 1.14 8.94 -5.59
C ASN A 35 1.60 9.50 -4.25
N PRO A 36 2.36 10.60 -4.25
CA PRO A 36 2.95 11.16 -3.03
C PRO A 36 1.90 11.65 -2.02
N ILE A 37 0.78 12.22 -2.47
CA ILE A 37 -0.29 12.67 -1.56
C ILE A 37 -0.94 11.48 -0.85
N ARG A 38 -1.09 10.34 -1.55
CA ARG A 38 -1.66 9.13 -0.95
C ARG A 38 -0.72 8.53 0.09
N LEU A 39 0.58 8.51 -0.17
CA LEU A 39 1.59 8.12 0.82
C LEU A 39 1.60 9.07 2.02
N GLU A 40 1.49 10.38 1.80
CA GLU A 40 1.42 11.38 2.87
C GLU A 40 0.20 11.16 3.78
N ILE A 41 -0.97 10.87 3.21
CA ILE A 41 -2.19 10.51 3.95
C ILE A 41 -1.94 9.25 4.80
N LEU A 42 -1.44 8.18 4.17
CA LEU A 42 -1.19 6.90 4.84
C LEU A 42 -0.17 7.04 5.98
N ALA A 43 0.92 7.79 5.77
CA ALA A 43 1.94 8.06 6.77
C ALA A 43 1.38 8.87 7.94
N THR A 44 0.59 9.91 7.66
CA THR A 44 -0.05 10.75 8.69
C THR A 44 -0.98 9.92 9.57
N LEU A 45 -1.84 9.09 8.95
CA LEU A 45 -2.74 8.19 9.68
C LEU A 45 -1.99 7.09 10.45
N HIS A 46 -0.80 6.67 9.99
CA HIS A 46 0.02 5.68 10.68
C HIS A 46 0.66 6.24 11.96
N GLN A 47 1.07 7.51 11.94
CA GLN A 47 1.72 8.18 13.07
C GLN A 47 0.72 8.59 14.17
N ARG A 48 -0.57 8.73 13.83
CA ARG A 48 -1.64 9.12 14.74
C ARG A 48 -2.27 7.90 15.42
N PRO A 49 -2.38 7.86 16.76
CA PRO A 49 -3.20 6.85 17.42
C PRO A 49 -4.69 7.17 17.22
N GLY A 50 -5.47 6.19 16.74
CA GLY A 50 -6.93 6.28 16.65
C GLY A 50 -7.47 6.84 15.32
N ASP A 51 -8.68 7.39 15.37
CA ASP A 51 -9.33 8.03 14.23
C ASP A 51 -8.95 9.52 14.14
N VAL A 52 -8.88 10.06 12.92
CA VAL A 52 -8.46 11.44 12.66
C VAL A 52 -9.55 12.19 11.90
N ARG A 53 -9.97 13.36 12.36
CA ARG A 53 -10.98 14.17 11.65
C ARG A 53 -10.43 14.72 10.35
N TYR A 54 -11.29 14.92 9.35
CA TYR A 54 -10.92 15.52 8.06
C TYR A 54 -10.11 16.81 8.19
N ALA A 55 -10.52 17.71 9.09
CA ALA A 55 -9.89 19.02 9.26
C ALA A 55 -8.46 18.91 9.80
N ASP A 56 -8.25 18.00 10.76
CA ASP A 56 -6.95 17.73 11.36
C ASP A 56 -6.03 17.07 10.34
N LEU A 57 -6.53 16.03 9.65
CA LEU A 57 -5.80 15.37 8.57
C LEU A 57 -5.38 16.40 7.50
N ARG A 58 -6.28 17.26 7.03
CA ARG A 58 -5.96 18.29 6.03
C ARG A 58 -4.95 19.33 6.53
N ALA A 59 -4.91 19.62 7.83
CA ALA A 59 -3.98 20.60 8.39
C ALA A 59 -2.53 20.12 8.29
N GLU A 60 -2.31 18.81 8.43
CA GLU A 60 -0.99 18.15 8.38
C GLU A 60 -0.50 17.89 6.95
N LEU A 61 -1.41 17.72 6.00
CA LEU A 61 -1.04 17.43 4.62
C LEU A 61 -0.59 18.68 3.85
N SER A 62 0.31 18.45 2.90
CA SER A 62 0.79 19.46 1.95
C SER A 62 -0.32 19.92 0.99
N ILE A 63 -1.32 19.06 0.74
CA ILE A 63 -2.44 19.37 -0.15
C ILE A 63 -3.44 20.36 0.48
N ARG A 64 -3.64 21.50 -0.19
CA ARG A 64 -4.56 22.56 0.28
C ARG A 64 -5.93 22.49 -0.37
N ASP A 65 -6.04 21.90 -1.54
CA ASP A 65 -7.30 21.74 -2.28
C ASP A 65 -8.17 20.63 -1.66
N LYS A 66 -9.39 21.00 -1.22
CA LYS A 66 -10.33 20.07 -0.57
C LYS A 66 -10.88 19.01 -1.53
N GLY A 67 -11.15 19.39 -2.78
CA GLY A 67 -11.70 18.49 -3.79
C GLY A 67 -10.70 17.40 -4.16
N ARG A 68 -9.43 17.79 -4.33
CA ARG A 68 -8.32 16.87 -4.58
C ARG A 68 -8.06 15.95 -3.39
N LEU A 69 -8.09 16.45 -2.15
CA LEU A 69 -7.97 15.57 -0.97
C LEU A 69 -9.06 14.51 -0.92
N ASN A 70 -10.32 14.89 -1.17
CA ASN A 70 -11.43 13.92 -1.21
C ASN A 70 -11.28 12.90 -2.34
N TYR A 71 -10.74 13.30 -3.50
CA TYR A 71 -10.40 12.34 -4.56
C TYR A 71 -9.38 11.32 -4.08
N HIS A 72 -8.28 11.76 -3.45
CA HIS A 72 -7.25 10.85 -2.95
C HIS A 72 -7.75 9.91 -1.86
N LEU A 73 -8.62 10.37 -0.97
CA LEU A 73 -9.23 9.53 0.06
C LEU A 73 -10.10 8.41 -0.53
N ARG A 74 -10.87 8.68 -1.58
CA ARG A 74 -11.64 7.63 -2.30
C ARG A 74 -10.74 6.62 -3.01
N GLN A 75 -9.61 7.09 -3.55
CA GLN A 75 -8.62 6.18 -4.17
C GLN A 75 -7.91 5.29 -3.13
N LEU A 76 -8.06 5.58 -1.83
CA LEU A 76 -7.54 4.79 -0.72
C LEU A 76 -8.61 3.89 -0.10
N ASP A 77 -9.79 3.75 -0.71
CA ASP A 77 -10.82 2.84 -0.25
C ASP A 77 -10.25 1.42 -0.09
N GLY A 78 -10.52 0.78 1.05
CA GLY A 78 -9.96 -0.52 1.42
C GLY A 78 -8.57 -0.48 2.08
N LEU A 79 -7.88 0.66 2.06
CA LEU A 79 -6.69 0.94 2.89
C LEU A 79 -7.02 1.90 4.03
N VAL A 80 -7.87 2.88 3.77
CA VAL A 80 -8.40 3.85 4.74
C VAL A 80 -9.90 3.61 4.91
N ASP A 81 -10.34 3.58 6.16
CA ASP A 81 -11.75 3.56 6.52
C ASP A 81 -12.22 4.96 6.90
N ARG A 82 -13.52 5.22 6.70
CA ARG A 82 -14.16 6.49 7.02
C ARG A 82 -15.44 6.25 7.82
N ASP A 83 -15.43 6.72 9.06
CA ASP A 83 -16.60 6.71 9.94
C ASP A 83 -16.89 8.11 10.46
N ASP A 84 -18.12 8.60 10.26
CA ASP A 84 -18.57 9.94 10.68
C ASP A 84 -17.57 11.09 10.41
N GLY A 85 -16.93 11.07 9.22
CA GLY A 85 -15.95 12.10 8.83
C GLY A 85 -14.57 11.99 9.52
N ARG A 86 -14.33 10.87 10.20
CA ARG A 86 -13.06 10.48 10.79
C ARG A 86 -12.44 9.37 9.93
N TYR A 87 -11.13 9.36 9.88
CA TYR A 87 -10.36 8.49 9.00
C TYR A 87 -9.40 7.65 9.84
N THR A 88 -9.32 6.37 9.53
CA THR A 88 -8.35 5.45 10.16
C THR A 88 -7.80 4.48 9.13
N LEU A 89 -6.62 3.92 9.38
CA LEU A 89 -6.13 2.82 8.56
C LEU A 89 -6.91 1.55 8.87
N THR A 90 -7.39 0.88 7.84
CA THR A 90 -7.86 -0.51 7.91
C THR A 90 -6.71 -1.44 8.34
N ASP A 91 -7.01 -2.67 8.73
CA ASP A 91 -5.96 -3.65 9.03
C ASP A 91 -5.05 -3.93 7.83
N ARG A 92 -5.61 -3.93 6.61
CA ARG A 92 -4.84 -4.04 5.37
C ARG A 92 -3.90 -2.84 5.20
N GLY A 93 -4.42 -1.63 5.37
CA GLY A 93 -3.64 -0.38 5.32
C GLY A 93 -2.51 -0.36 6.33
N ARG A 94 -2.76 -0.76 7.58
CA ARG A 94 -1.74 -0.83 8.65
C ARG A 94 -0.61 -1.78 8.32
N ARG A 95 -0.92 -2.99 7.83
CA ARG A 95 0.09 -3.98 7.45
C ARG A 95 0.95 -3.47 6.30
N LEU A 96 0.30 -2.90 5.29
CA LEU A 96 0.96 -2.38 4.09
C LEU A 96 1.90 -1.22 4.42
N VAL A 97 1.42 -0.20 5.15
CA VAL A 97 2.25 0.96 5.51
C VAL A 97 3.45 0.54 6.35
N ARG A 98 3.28 -0.42 7.26
CA ARG A 98 4.40 -0.95 8.06
C ARG A 98 5.48 -1.57 7.19
N GLN A 99 5.11 -2.32 6.15
CA GLN A 99 6.08 -2.96 5.24
C GLN A 99 6.80 -1.93 4.36
N VAL A 100 6.10 -0.90 3.89
CA VAL A 100 6.70 0.16 3.06
C VAL A 100 7.57 1.10 3.89
N ALA A 101 7.14 1.48 5.09
CA ALA A 101 7.90 2.37 5.97
C ALA A 101 9.22 1.75 6.45
N THR A 102 9.30 0.42 6.55
CA THR A 102 10.57 -0.28 6.81
C THR A 102 11.53 -0.27 5.62
N ALA A 103 11.05 -0.04 4.40
CA ALA A 103 11.89 0.00 3.20
C ALA A 103 12.71 1.30 3.08
N ASP A 104 12.31 2.36 3.78
CA ASP A 104 13.08 3.62 3.87
C ASP A 104 14.42 3.45 4.63
N VAL A 105 14.63 2.28 5.26
CA VAL A 105 15.93 1.87 5.83
C VAL A 105 16.93 1.49 4.72
N TRP A 106 16.51 1.18 3.50
CA TRP A 106 17.41 0.81 2.40
C TRP A 106 18.27 1.98 1.90
N ASN A 107 17.91 3.22 2.26
CA ASN A 107 18.65 4.45 1.89
C ASN A 107 19.21 5.21 3.11
N ALA A 108 19.29 4.60 4.30
CA ALA A 108 20.04 5.20 5.39
C ALA A 108 21.54 5.18 5.06
N PRO A 109 22.27 6.31 5.14
CA PRO A 109 23.71 6.36 4.85
C PRO A 109 24.56 5.52 5.83
#